data_AF-A0A538A4C4-F1
#
_entry.id   AF-A0A538A4C4-F1
#
_cell.length_a   1.000
_cell.length_b   1.000
_cell.length_c   1.000
_cell.angle_alpha   90.00
_cell.angle_beta   90.00
_cell.angle_gamma   90.00
#
_symmetry.space_group_name_H-M   'P 1'
#
loop_
_entity.id
_entity.type
_entity.pdbx_description
1 polymer ?
#
loop_
_entity_poly.entity_id
_entity_poly.type
_entity_poly.pdbx_seq_one_letter_code
_entity_poly.pdbx_strand_id
1 'polypeptide(L)'
;MARHGHRVDVRPSSRKVRVELDGTMVAESDQPLVLSETGLPDRYYLPTEDVEAELIGPTDTKTRCPYKGEAAHWSVSVDGLIHEDVAWSYPDPLPDVEPIRGLVAFYDERVDVIVDGERQDRPETPWSQAGAGESAHGKRG
;
A
#
# COMPACT_ATOMS: atom_id res chain seq x y z
N MET A 1 17.41 21.52 18.74
CA MET A 1 17.02 21.91 17.37
C MET A 1 16.42 20.68 16.70
N ALA A 2 15.10 20.58 16.63
CA ALA A 2 14.42 19.45 15.97
C ALA A 2 14.53 19.64 14.45
N ARG A 3 14.95 18.60 13.72
CA ARG A 3 14.94 18.59 12.26
C ARG A 3 13.48 18.71 11.79
N HIS A 4 13.11 19.92 11.36
CA HIS A 4 11.85 20.19 10.66
C HIS A 4 11.95 19.56 9.27
N GLY A 5 11.05 18.66 8.90
CA GLY A 5 10.98 18.24 7.49
C GLY A 5 10.10 17.04 7.17
N HIS A 6 9.96 16.06 8.06
CA HIS A 6 9.13 14.89 7.81
C HIS A 6 7.76 15.06 8.47
N ARG A 7 6.69 14.97 7.67
CA ARG A 7 5.31 15.04 8.11
C ARG A 7 4.53 13.91 7.45
N VAL A 8 3.63 13.32 8.24
CA VAL A 8 2.60 12.40 7.76
C VAL A 8 1.24 13.01 8.12
N ASP A 9 0.28 12.88 7.22
CA ASP A 9 -1.07 13.42 7.37
C ASP A 9 -2.05 12.38 6.83
N VAL A 10 -3.07 12.03 7.63
CA VAL A 10 -4.10 11.06 7.25
C VAL A 10 -5.45 11.77 7.25
N ARG A 11 -6.17 11.69 6.13
CA ARG A 11 -7.45 12.38 5.94
C ARG A 11 -8.50 11.42 5.38
N PRO A 12 -9.76 11.48 5.86
CA PRO A 12 -10.86 10.84 5.15
C PRO A 12 -11.07 11.49 3.79
N SER A 13 -11.44 10.67 2.81
CA SER A 13 -11.75 11.08 1.45
C SER A 13 -13.11 10.51 1.05
N SER A 14 -13.89 11.28 0.30
CA SER A 14 -15.13 10.84 -0.35
C SER A 14 -14.93 10.55 -1.83
N ARG A 15 -13.66 10.55 -2.30
CA ARG A 15 -13.33 10.21 -3.68
C ARG A 15 -13.50 8.72 -3.89
N LYS A 16 -14.04 8.34 -5.04
CA LYS A 16 -14.15 6.92 -5.40
C LYS A 16 -12.80 6.41 -5.88
N VAL A 17 -12.22 5.44 -5.18
CA VAL A 17 -10.93 4.85 -5.52
C VAL A 17 -11.16 3.41 -5.98
N ARG A 18 -10.66 3.09 -7.16
CA ARG A 18 -10.59 1.72 -7.69
C ARG A 18 -9.14 1.34 -7.94
N VAL A 19 -8.81 0.10 -7.60
CA VAL A 19 -7.51 -0.51 -7.89
C VAL A 19 -7.72 -1.66 -8.85
N GLU A 20 -6.96 -1.66 -9.93
CA GLU A 20 -6.93 -2.72 -10.94
C GLU A 20 -5.53 -3.34 -11.02
N LEU A 21 -5.46 -4.66 -11.17
CA LEU A 21 -4.24 -5.43 -11.36
C LEU A 21 -4.41 -6.29 -12.61
N ASP A 22 -3.55 -6.10 -13.60
CA ASP A 22 -3.65 -6.71 -14.93
C ASP A 22 -5.03 -6.55 -15.61
N GLY A 23 -5.70 -5.42 -15.32
CA GLY A 23 -7.04 -5.09 -15.85
C GLY A 23 -8.21 -5.68 -15.06
N THR A 24 -7.94 -6.45 -14.01
CA THR A 24 -8.96 -6.99 -13.09
C THR A 24 -9.08 -6.10 -11.87
N MET A 25 -10.30 -5.71 -11.50
CA MET A 25 -10.55 -4.92 -10.29
C MET A 25 -10.28 -5.76 -9.04
N VAL A 26 -9.38 -5.28 -8.18
CA VAL A 26 -8.99 -5.96 -6.94
C VAL A 26 -9.47 -5.25 -5.69
N ALA A 27 -9.83 -3.96 -5.78
CA ALA A 27 -10.46 -3.20 -4.71
C ALA A 27 -11.24 -2.00 -5.26
N GLU A 28 -12.34 -1.62 -4.59
CA GLU A 28 -13.08 -0.39 -4.88
C GLU A 28 -13.72 0.16 -3.60
N SER A 29 -13.46 1.44 -3.28
CA SER A 29 -14.00 2.10 -2.09
C SER A 29 -14.51 3.51 -2.40
N ASP A 30 -15.55 3.94 -1.68
CA ASP A 30 -16.06 5.31 -1.65
C ASP A 30 -15.73 6.05 -0.33
N GLN A 31 -15.06 5.37 0.61
CA GLN A 31 -14.65 5.92 1.91
C GLN A 31 -13.17 5.67 2.24
N PRO A 32 -12.22 5.88 1.30
CA PRO A 32 -10.81 5.65 1.60
C PRO A 32 -10.26 6.71 2.56
N LEU A 33 -9.19 6.35 3.26
CA LEU A 33 -8.28 7.33 3.85
C LEU A 33 -7.16 7.64 2.87
N VAL A 34 -6.81 8.92 2.71
CA VAL A 34 -5.61 9.33 2.00
C VAL A 34 -4.50 9.65 3.01
N LEU A 35 -3.34 9.05 2.81
CA LEU A 35 -2.12 9.35 3.56
C LEU A 35 -1.16 10.13 2.67
N SER A 36 -0.78 11.32 3.13
CA SER A 36 0.25 12.15 2.51
C SER A 36 1.51 12.13 3.38
N GLU A 37 2.66 11.87 2.77
CA GLU A 37 3.95 11.88 3.45
C GLU A 37 4.96 12.73 2.68
N THR A 38 5.75 13.54 3.39
CA THR A 38 6.70 14.45 2.73
C THR A 38 7.63 13.70 1.77
N GLY A 39 7.54 14.03 0.49
CA GLY A 39 8.42 13.51 -0.55
C GLY A 39 8.01 12.16 -1.15
N LEU A 40 6.83 11.65 -0.79
CA LEU A 40 6.25 10.43 -1.36
C LEU A 40 4.89 10.72 -2.01
N PRO A 41 4.44 9.89 -2.96
CA PRO A 41 3.09 9.99 -3.49
C PRO A 41 2.05 9.76 -2.38
N ASP A 42 0.89 10.38 -2.56
CA ASP A 42 -0.29 10.09 -1.74
C ASP A 42 -0.65 8.60 -1.88
N ARG A 43 -1.05 7.98 -0.77
CA ARG A 43 -1.51 6.58 -0.75
C ARG A 43 -2.93 6.50 -0.25
N TYR A 44 -3.75 5.72 -0.95
CA TYR A 44 -5.09 5.40 -0.48
C TYR A 44 -5.07 4.12 0.34
N TYR A 45 -5.63 4.22 1.55
CA TYR A 45 -5.88 3.11 2.45
C TYR A 45 -7.37 2.80 2.43
N LEU A 46 -7.68 1.56 2.07
CA LEU A 46 -9.01 1.06 1.81
C LEU A 46 -9.43 0.15 2.98
N PRO A 47 -10.69 0.20 3.44
CA PRO A 47 -11.25 -0.84 4.28
C PRO A 47 -11.01 -2.22 3.67
N THR A 48 -10.65 -3.22 4.49
CA THR A 48 -10.39 -4.58 3.99
C THR A 48 -11.65 -5.20 3.37
N GLU A 49 -12.84 -4.76 3.80
CA GLU A 49 -14.12 -5.17 3.20
C GLU A 49 -14.32 -4.65 1.77
N ASP A 50 -13.59 -3.62 1.36
CA ASP A 50 -13.61 -3.03 0.01
C ASP A 50 -12.55 -3.69 -0.91
N VAL A 51 -11.80 -4.68 -0.40
CA VAL A 51 -10.83 -5.47 -1.16
C VAL A 51 -11.52 -6.74 -1.66
N GLU A 52 -11.76 -6.78 -2.97
CA GLU A 52 -12.47 -7.87 -3.66
C GLU A 52 -11.59 -9.09 -3.92
N ALA A 53 -10.28 -8.87 -4.08
CA ALA A 53 -9.34 -9.94 -4.37
C ALA A 53 -8.91 -10.69 -3.09
N GLU A 54 -8.52 -11.95 -3.26
CA GLU A 54 -7.95 -12.74 -2.17
C GLU A 54 -6.57 -12.21 -1.79
N LEU A 55 -6.45 -11.70 -0.57
CA LEU A 55 -5.18 -11.35 0.06
C LEU A 55 -4.50 -12.61 0.59
N ILE A 56 -3.37 -12.99 -0.01
CA ILE A 56 -2.55 -14.13 0.37
C ILE A 56 -1.39 -13.62 1.24
N GLY A 57 -1.42 -13.92 2.53
CA GLY A 57 -0.41 -13.45 3.47
C GLY A 57 -0.90 -13.39 4.91
N PRO A 58 -0.18 -12.68 5.81
CA PRO A 58 0.98 -11.85 5.50
C PRO A 58 2.23 -12.66 5.11
N THR A 59 3.03 -12.14 4.20
CA THR A 59 4.31 -12.77 3.81
C THR A 59 5.37 -12.56 4.90
N ASP A 60 6.51 -13.25 4.79
CA ASP A 60 7.66 -13.01 5.70
C ASP A 60 8.27 -11.61 5.51
N THR A 61 7.86 -10.88 4.46
CA THR A 61 8.29 -9.50 4.20
C THR A 61 7.68 -8.56 5.23
N LYS A 62 8.54 -8.06 6.13
CA LYS A 62 8.20 -7.01 7.09
C LYS A 62 9.10 -5.81 6.87
N THR A 63 8.50 -4.65 6.64
CA THR A 63 9.24 -3.38 6.58
C THR A 63 8.88 -2.55 7.80
N ARG A 64 9.90 -1.97 8.44
CA ARG A 64 9.72 -1.13 9.63
C ARG A 64 9.97 0.32 9.28
N CYS A 65 8.95 1.15 9.45
CA CYS A 65 9.03 2.60 9.31
C CYS A 65 9.07 3.25 10.71
N PRO A 66 10.02 4.15 10.99
CA PRO A 66 10.09 4.82 12.29
C PRO A 66 8.88 5.73 12.58
N TYR A 67 8.09 6.07 11.55
CA TYR A 67 6.92 6.95 11.64
C TYR A 67 5.59 6.22 11.58
N LYS A 68 5.57 4.97 11.08
CA LYS A 68 4.32 4.22 10.86
C LYS A 68 4.22 2.90 11.59
N GLY A 69 5.34 2.32 12.03
CA GLY A 69 5.34 0.99 12.66
C GLY A 69 5.81 -0.10 11.70
N GLU A 70 5.37 -1.32 11.94
CA GLU A 70 5.70 -2.50 11.11
C GLU A 70 4.59 -2.75 10.09
N ALA A 71 4.95 -2.77 8.80
CA ALA A 71 4.04 -3.10 7.72
C ALA A 71 4.01 -4.61 7.50
N ALA A 72 2.81 -5.15 7.31
CA ALA A 72 2.56 -6.51 6.85
C ALA A 72 2.29 -6.47 5.34
N HIS A 73 2.97 -7.30 4.55
CA HIS A 73 2.78 -7.37 3.10
C HIS A 73 1.89 -8.54 2.72
N TRP A 74 1.15 -8.35 1.63
CA TRP A 74 0.18 -9.30 1.11
C TRP A 74 0.39 -9.47 -0.38
N SER A 75 0.36 -10.72 -0.82
CA SER A 75 0.26 -11.07 -2.23
C SER A 75 -1.21 -11.07 -2.63
N VAL A 76 -1.49 -10.88 -3.91
CA VAL A 76 -2.87 -10.91 -4.45
C VAL A 76 -2.94 -11.93 -5.57
N SER A 77 -3.96 -12.77 -5.55
CA SER A 77 -4.25 -13.69 -6.65
C SER A 77 -5.25 -13.07 -7.62
N VAL A 78 -4.88 -13.00 -8.89
CA VAL A 78 -5.74 -12.56 -9.99
C VAL A 78 -5.64 -13.59 -11.12
N ASP A 79 -6.78 -14.14 -11.54
CA ASP A 79 -6.87 -15.08 -12.67
C ASP A 79 -5.89 -16.29 -12.58
N GLY A 80 -5.57 -16.72 -11.35
CA GLY A 80 -4.66 -17.83 -11.07
C GLY A 80 -3.17 -17.46 -11.05
N LEU A 81 -2.84 -16.18 -11.20
CA LEU A 81 -1.49 -15.63 -11.05
C LEU A 81 -1.36 -14.95 -9.69
N ILE A 82 -0.27 -15.25 -8.97
CA ILE A 82 0.04 -14.62 -7.68
C ILE A 82 0.96 -13.43 -7.93
N HIS A 83 0.51 -12.24 -7.53
CA HIS A 83 1.30 -11.03 -7.50
C HIS A 83 1.86 -10.83 -6.10
N GLU A 84 3.17 -11.05 -5.95
CA GLU A 84 3.84 -11.01 -4.66
C GLU A 84 3.97 -9.59 -4.10
N ASP A 85 3.68 -9.45 -2.81
CA ASP A 85 3.88 -8.22 -2.03
C ASP A 85 3.34 -6.95 -2.74
N VAL A 86 2.17 -7.05 -3.39
CA VAL A 86 1.55 -5.94 -4.13
C VAL A 86 0.70 -5.03 -3.23
N ALA A 87 0.35 -5.52 -2.04
CA ALA A 87 -0.39 -4.78 -1.03
C ALA A 87 0.32 -4.81 0.33
N TRP A 88 0.02 -3.83 1.19
CA TRP A 88 0.47 -3.81 2.57
C TRP A 88 -0.59 -3.23 3.50
N SER A 89 -0.45 -3.51 4.79
CA SER A 89 -1.24 -2.91 5.86
C SER A 89 -0.38 -2.65 7.10
N TYR A 90 -0.88 -1.80 7.99
CA TYR A 90 -0.29 -1.60 9.31
C TYR A 90 -1.26 -2.19 10.35
N PRO A 91 -1.01 -3.41 10.88
CA PRO A 91 -1.85 -3.99 11.92
C PRO A 91 -1.63 -3.31 13.28
N ASP A 92 -0.42 -2.80 13.52
CA ASP A 92 -0.05 -2.04 14.71
C ASP A 92 0.69 -0.74 14.37
N PRO A 93 -0.05 0.27 13.85
CA PRO A 93 0.53 1.56 13.52
C PRO A 93 0.98 2.36 14.74
N LEU A 94 1.87 3.32 14.52
CA LEU A 94 2.19 4.35 15.51
C LEU A 94 1.07 5.40 15.63
N PRO A 95 0.97 6.13 16.75
CA PRO A 95 -0.15 7.03 17.04
C PRO A 95 -0.47 8.07 15.95
N ASP A 96 0.56 8.60 15.28
CA ASP A 96 0.38 9.63 14.24
C ASP A 96 -0.31 9.10 12.97
N VAL A 97 -0.35 7.79 12.79
CA VAL A 97 -1.02 7.11 11.67
C VAL A 97 -1.98 6.02 12.16
N GLU A 98 -2.43 6.11 13.41
CA GLU A 98 -3.43 5.20 13.98
C GLU A 98 -4.68 5.00 13.11
N PRO A 99 -5.22 6.03 12.41
CA PRO A 99 -6.43 5.85 11.60
C PRO A 99 -6.31 4.83 10.46
N ILE A 100 -5.10 4.51 9.98
CA ILE A 100 -4.91 3.51 8.92
C ILE A 100 -4.74 2.08 9.46
N ARG A 101 -4.97 1.85 10.77
CA ARG A 101 -4.88 0.52 11.38
C ARG A 101 -5.74 -0.48 10.64
N GLY A 102 -5.12 -1.58 10.19
CA GLY A 102 -5.80 -2.69 9.53
C GLY A 102 -6.32 -2.38 8.12
N LEU A 103 -6.21 -1.14 7.63
CA LEU A 103 -6.56 -0.79 6.25
C LEU A 103 -5.47 -1.27 5.28
N VAL A 104 -5.88 -1.46 4.02
CA VAL A 104 -5.03 -2.01 2.97
C VAL A 104 -4.67 -0.91 1.98
N ALA A 105 -3.38 -0.82 1.64
CA ALA A 105 -2.89 0.00 0.53
C ALA A 105 -2.19 -0.88 -0.49
N PHE A 106 -2.17 -0.42 -1.75
CA PHE A 106 -1.51 -1.11 -2.85
C PHE A 106 -0.32 -0.29 -3.34
N TYR A 107 0.68 -0.95 -3.92
CA TYR A 107 1.79 -0.24 -4.54
C TYR A 107 1.32 0.31 -5.88
N ASP A 108 0.92 1.58 -5.93
CA ASP A 108 0.55 2.36 -7.13
C ASP A 108 1.56 2.20 -8.28
N GLU A 109 2.82 1.90 -7.98
CA GLU A 109 3.87 1.57 -8.94
C GLU A 109 3.58 0.30 -9.76
N ARG A 110 2.77 -0.60 -9.20
CA ARG A 110 2.53 -1.97 -9.66
C ARG A 110 1.07 -2.24 -10.01
N VAL A 111 0.16 -1.36 -9.62
CA VAL A 111 -1.27 -1.44 -9.90
C VAL A 111 -1.72 -0.24 -10.73
N ASP A 112 -2.90 -0.34 -11.33
CA ASP A 112 -3.59 0.81 -11.89
C ASP A 112 -4.52 1.40 -10.82
N VAL A 113 -4.32 2.67 -10.47
CA VAL A 113 -5.19 3.40 -9.55
C VAL A 113 -6.09 4.33 -10.35
N ILE A 114 -7.39 4.26 -10.11
CA ILE A 114 -8.40 5.10 -10.72
C ILE A 114 -9.10 5.86 -9.61
N VAL A 115 -9.10 7.20 -9.70
CA VAL A 115 -9.74 8.06 -8.70
C VAL A 115 -10.79 8.92 -9.40
N ASP A 116 -12.03 8.84 -8.95
CA ASP A 116 -13.20 9.51 -9.53
C ASP A 116 -13.38 9.23 -11.04
N GLY A 117 -12.99 8.02 -11.47
CA GLY A 117 -13.04 7.61 -12.88
C GLY A 117 -11.82 8.02 -13.71
N GLU A 118 -10.86 8.75 -13.14
CA GLU A 118 -9.63 9.15 -13.81
C GLU A 118 -8.46 8.24 -13.40
N ARG A 119 -7.84 7.60 -14.39
CA ARG A 119 -6.64 6.78 -14.18
C ARG A 119 -5.46 7.68 -13.80
N GLN A 120 -4.77 7.33 -12.72
CA GLN A 120 -3.60 8.04 -12.23
C GLN A 120 -2.33 7.52 -12.88
N ASP A 121 -1.31 8.39 -13.03
CA ASP A 121 0.02 7.97 -13.45
C ASP A 121 0.69 7.13 -12.35
N ARG A 122 1.40 6.07 -12.75
CA ARG A 122 2.19 5.27 -11.80
C ARG A 122 3.40 6.09 -11.34
N PRO A 123 3.57 6.31 -10.03
CA PRO A 123 4.70 7.10 -9.54
C PRO A 123 6.02 6.34 -9.71
N GLU A 124 7.13 7.08 -9.84
CA GLU A 124 8.47 6.52 -9.75
C GLU A 124 8.99 6.71 -8.32
N THR A 125 9.16 5.61 -7.60
CA THR A 125 9.63 5.60 -6.19
C THR A 125 10.64 4.48 -5.98
N PRO A 126 11.31 4.41 -4.81
CA PRO A 126 12.19 3.29 -4.49
C PRO A 126 11.51 1.91 -4.57
N TRP A 127 10.18 1.84 -4.52
CA TRP A 127 9.42 0.58 -4.58
C TRP A 127 9.04 0.14 -5.99
N SER A 128 9.29 0.97 -7.01
CA SER A 128 9.01 0.67 -8.42
C SER A 128 9.83 -0.51 -8.95
N GLN A 129 11.00 -0.80 -8.37
CA GLN A 129 11.90 -1.88 -8.83
C GLN A 129 11.82 -3.16 -7.99
N ALA A 130 11.23 -3.11 -6.80
CA ALA A 130 11.24 -4.23 -5.84
C ALA A 130 10.28 -5.38 -6.21
N GLY A 131 9.86 -5.49 -7.49
CA GLY A 131 8.92 -6.47 -8.02
C GLY A 131 9.57 -7.67 -8.72
N ALA A 132 10.90 -7.75 -8.74
CA ALA A 132 11.62 -8.94 -9.17
C ALA A 132 12.42 -9.46 -7.97
N GLY A 133 12.00 -10.59 -7.41
CA GLY A 133 12.50 -11.20 -6.18
C GLY A 133 13.92 -10.81 -5.76
N GLU A 134 14.03 -10.02 -4.69
CA GLU A 134 15.22 -9.99 -3.86
C GLU A 134 14.84 -10.43 -2.45
N SER A 135 14.76 -11.75 -2.28
CA SER A 135 15.11 -12.39 -1.01
C SER A 135 16.57 -12.10 -0.71
N ALA A 136 16.84 -10.90 -0.17
CA ALA A 136 18.13 -10.57 0.42
C ALA A 136 18.23 -11.20 1.81
N HIS A 137 18.45 -12.52 1.86
CA HIS A 137 19.21 -13.11 2.97
C HIS A 137 20.29 -14.05 2.44
N GLY A 138 21.33 -13.43 1.89
CA GLY A 138 22.61 -14.08 1.62
C GLY A 138 23.49 -14.20 2.87
N LYS A 139 23.73 -15.46 3.25
CA LYS A 139 24.95 -16.04 3.86
C LYS A 139 25.30 -15.73 5.32
N ARG A 140 25.42 -16.83 6.09
CA ARG A 140 26.54 -17.30 6.96
C ARG A 140 25.97 -18.52 7.72
N GLY A 141 26.54 -19.71 7.79
CA GLY A 141 27.82 -20.30 7.39
C GLY A 141 27.75 -21.79 7.72
#